data_AF-A0A1Z9PKK3-F1
#
_entry.id   AF-A0A1Z9PKK3-F1
#
_cell.length_a   1.000
_cell.length_b   1.000
_cell.length_c   1.000
_cell.angle_alpha   90.00
_cell.angle_beta   90.00
_cell.angle_gamma   90.00
#
_symmetry.space_group_name_H-M   'P 1'
#
loop_
_entity.id
_entity.type
_entity.pdbx_description
1 polymer ?
#
loop_
_entity_poly.entity_id
_entity_poly.type
_entity_poly.pdbx_seq_one_letter_code
_entity_poly.pdbx_strand_id
1 'polypeptide(L)'
;MDDCGAEVSLEVLFGAIASVEVNEGGILQIVLNLFASDEGNSQKVHIDFYNITEKILSYHKDTGEYHHLFAISEEMTREAERIRMEAVSMSDSEEAVADLFNV
;
A
#
# COMPACT_ATOMS: atom_id res chain seq x y z
N MET A 1 -7.41 -47.49 -12.15
CA MET A 1 -8.27 -47.69 -10.98
C MET A 1 -7.36 -47.94 -9.79
N ASP A 2 -6.97 -46.88 -9.09
CA ASP A 2 -7.28 -46.73 -7.66
C ASP A 2 -6.92 -45.29 -7.28
N ASP A 3 -7.90 -44.39 -7.43
CA ASP A 3 -7.80 -43.01 -6.95
C ASP A 3 -8.63 -42.94 -5.67
N CYS A 4 -8.10 -43.55 -4.60
CA CYS A 4 -8.69 -43.49 -3.27
C CYS A 4 -8.20 -42.23 -2.55
N GLY A 5 -8.66 -41.07 -3.01
CA GLY A 5 -8.49 -39.80 -2.34
C GLY A 5 -9.84 -39.22 -1.94
N ALA A 6 -9.95 -38.70 -0.72
CA ALA A 6 -11.09 -37.86 -0.32
C ALA A 6 -10.73 -36.40 -0.64
N GLU A 7 -11.51 -35.75 -1.50
CA GLU A 7 -11.41 -34.32 -1.73
C GLU A 7 -12.11 -33.58 -0.59
N VAL A 8 -11.38 -32.67 0.06
CA VAL A 8 -11.91 -31.78 1.09
C VAL A 8 -11.67 -30.36 0.62
N SER A 9 -12.75 -29.60 0.41
CA SER A 9 -12.70 -28.17 0.17
C SER A 9 -12.98 -27.41 1.46
N LEU A 10 -12.19 -26.38 1.72
CA LEU A 10 -12.35 -25.50 2.87
C LEU A 10 -12.41 -24.06 2.36
N GLU A 11 -13.47 -23.35 2.68
CA GLU A 11 -13.55 -21.90 2.47
C GLU A 11 -13.05 -21.21 3.74
N VAL A 12 -11.95 -20.47 3.61
CA VAL A 12 -11.36 -19.70 4.71
C VAL A 12 -11.54 -18.22 4.42
N LEU A 13 -12.09 -17.50 5.39
CA LEU A 13 -12.19 -16.05 5.34
C LEU A 13 -10.88 -15.44 5.82
N PHE A 14 -10.27 -14.61 4.97
CA PHE A 14 -9.08 -13.82 5.30
C PHE A 14 -9.42 -12.34 5.38
N GLY A 15 -8.84 -11.66 6.36
CA GLY A 15 -8.74 -10.21 6.41
C GLY A 15 -7.43 -9.72 5.79
N ALA A 16 -7.46 -8.52 5.20
CA ALA A 16 -6.29 -7.85 4.68
C ALA A 16 -6.31 -6.38 5.11
N ILE A 17 -5.22 -5.89 5.70
CA ILE A 17 -5.00 -4.47 5.96
C ILE A 17 -3.90 -4.00 5.02
N ALA A 18 -4.18 -2.94 4.26
CA ALA A 18 -3.22 -2.31 3.38
C ALA A 18 -2.59 -1.08 4.04
N SER A 19 -1.27 -0.97 3.95
CA SER A 19 -0.50 0.23 4.29
C SER A 19 0.48 0.57 3.15
N VAL A 20 1.09 1.75 3.23
CA VAL A 20 2.14 2.20 2.32
C VAL A 20 3.39 2.47 3.14
N GLU A 21 4.51 1.90 2.73
CA GLU A 21 5.80 2.00 3.42
C GLU A 21 6.93 2.27 2.41
N VAL A 22 8.00 2.92 2.85
CA VAL A 22 9.24 3.05 2.06
C VAL A 22 10.23 2.02 2.58
N ASN A 23 10.73 1.15 1.70
CA ASN A 23 11.69 0.13 2.10
C ASN A 23 13.11 0.70 2.28
N GLU A 24 14.05 -0.14 2.74
CA GLU A 24 15.45 0.25 2.97
C GLU A 24 16.16 0.79 1.71
N GLY A 25 15.68 0.44 0.52
CA GLY A 25 16.18 0.95 -0.76
C GLY A 25 15.56 2.27 -1.19
N GLY A 26 14.67 2.87 -0.38
CA GLY A 26 13.96 4.11 -0.73
C GLY A 26 12.80 3.91 -1.71
N ILE A 27 12.37 2.66 -1.94
CA ILE A 27 11.28 2.34 -2.86
C ILE A 27 9.96 2.29 -2.11
N LEU A 28 8.94 2.97 -2.64
CA LEU A 28 7.58 2.92 -2.12
C LEU A 28 6.96 1.53 -2.36
N GLN A 29 6.35 0.97 -1.32
CA GLN A 29 5.69 -0.33 -1.33
C GLN A 29 4.27 -0.24 -0.77
N ILE A 30 3.37 -1.04 -1.33
CA ILE A 30 2.13 -1.43 -0.65
C ILE A 30 2.44 -2.65 0.19
N VAL A 31 2.11 -2.57 1.48
CA VAL A 31 2.24 -3.68 2.42
C VAL A 31 0.85 -4.20 2.74
N LEU A 32 0.59 -5.46 2.42
CA LEU A 32 -0.64 -6.15 2.76
C LEU A 32 -0.37 -7.04 3.96
N ASN A 33 -1.04 -6.76 5.08
CA ASN A 33 -1.04 -7.65 6.23
C ASN A 33 -2.26 -8.55 6.17
N LEU A 34 -2.04 -9.81 5.82
CA LEU A 34 -3.07 -10.84 5.65
C LEU A 34 -3.22 -11.64 6.94
N PHE A 35 -4.44 -11.90 7.38
CA PHE A 35 -4.70 -12.69 8.58
C PHE A 35 -5.94 -13.55 8.40
N ALA A 36 -5.88 -14.81 8.84
CA ALA A 36 -7.06 -15.64 9.03
C ALA A 36 -7.57 -15.42 10.46
N SER A 37 -8.89 -15.47 10.66
CA SER A 37 -9.60 -15.24 11.93
C SER A 37 -8.79 -15.48 13.21
N ASP A 38 -8.73 -14.44 14.07
CA ASP A 38 -8.36 -14.36 15.51
C ASP A 38 -7.07 -15.05 16.02
N GLU A 39 -6.44 -15.91 15.23
CA GLU A 39 -5.13 -16.48 15.52
C GLU A 39 -4.09 -15.50 15.01
N GLY A 40 -3.32 -14.89 15.93
CA GLY A 40 -2.35 -13.81 15.69
C GLY A 40 -1.20 -14.07 14.71
N ASN A 41 -1.36 -15.04 13.81
CA ASN A 41 -0.52 -15.27 12.66
C ASN A 41 -0.99 -14.38 11.50
N SER A 42 -0.24 -13.30 11.27
CA SER A 42 -0.42 -12.44 10.11
C SER A 42 0.76 -12.58 9.14
N GLN A 43 0.47 -12.68 7.86
CA GLN A 43 1.46 -12.73 6.80
C GLN A 43 1.54 -11.37 6.12
N LYS A 44 2.74 -10.79 6.10
CA LYS A 44 3.01 -9.57 5.33
C LYS A 44 3.41 -9.91 3.91
N VAL A 45 2.78 -9.24 2.95
CA VAL A 45 3.13 -9.27 1.53
C VAL A 45 3.55 -7.87 1.13
N HIS A 46 4.75 -7.76 0.56
CA HIS A 46 5.30 -6.50 0.07
C HIS A 46 5.16 -6.45 -1.44
N ILE A 47 4.59 -5.36 -1.95
CA ILE A 47 4.40 -5.12 -3.37
C ILE A 47 5.03 -3.77 -3.69
N ASP A 48 6.10 -3.77 -4.48
CA ASP A 48 6.67 -2.49 -4.94
C ASP A 48 5.62 -1.72 -5.73
N PHE A 49 5.43 -0.45 -5.37
CA PHE A 49 4.39 0.38 -5.95
C PHE A 49 4.57 0.57 -7.46
N TYR A 50 5.82 0.55 -7.94
CA TYR A 50 6.11 0.61 -9.38
C TYR A 50 5.48 -0.56 -10.15
N ASN A 51 5.35 -1.76 -9.56
CA ASN A 51 4.71 -2.89 -10.21
C ASN A 51 3.21 -2.64 -10.46
N ILE A 52 2.57 -1.84 -9.62
CA ILE A 52 1.16 -1.44 -9.78
C ILE A 52 1.06 -0.38 -10.88
N THR A 53 1.92 0.64 -10.85
CA THR A 53 1.92 1.68 -11.87
C THR A 53 2.25 1.13 -13.26
N GLU A 54 3.18 0.18 -13.38
CA GLU A 54 3.49 -0.50 -14.65
C GLU A 54 2.27 -1.25 -15.20
N LYS A 55 1.49 -1.94 -14.35
CA LYS A 55 0.26 -2.61 -14.79
C LYS A 55 -0.80 -1.63 -15.26
N ILE A 56 -0.96 -0.50 -14.55
CA ILE A 56 -1.89 0.58 -14.96
C ILE A 56 -1.48 1.13 -16.32
N LEU A 57 -0.20 1.41 -16.51
CA LEU A 57 0.34 1.92 -17.78
C LEU A 57 0.16 0.93 -18.91
N SER A 58 0.47 -0.36 -18.69
CA SER A 58 0.30 -1.41 -19.70
C SER A 58 -1.15 -1.52 -20.15
N TYR A 59 -2.09 -1.60 -19.20
CA TYR A 59 -3.52 -1.73 -19.51
C TYR A 59 -4.03 -0.56 -20.36
N HIS A 60 -3.75 0.68 -19.96
CA HIS A 60 -4.28 1.86 -20.67
C HIS A 60 -3.55 2.19 -21.97
N LYS A 61 -2.30 1.72 -22.14
CA LYS A 61 -1.61 1.78 -23.45
C LYS A 61 -2.33 0.91 -24.47
N ASP A 62 -2.79 -0.27 -24.06
CA ASP A 62 -3.49 -1.20 -24.94
C ASP A 62 -4.91 -0.72 -25.29
N THR A 63 -5.60 -0.04 -24.36
CA THR A 63 -6.94 0.52 -24.60
C THR A 63 -6.94 1.91 -25.24
N GLY A 64 -5.83 2.66 -25.17
CA GLY A 64 -5.73 4.04 -25.67
C GLY A 64 -6.38 5.09 -24.75
N GLU A 65 -6.80 4.70 -23.55
CA GLU A 65 -7.59 5.52 -22.61
C GLU A 65 -6.71 6.43 -21.73
N TYR A 66 -5.93 7.31 -22.36
CA TYR A 66 -4.97 8.17 -21.67
C TYR A 66 -5.59 9.14 -20.65
N HIS A 67 -6.88 9.48 -20.77
CA HIS A 67 -7.58 10.33 -19.80
C HIS A 67 -7.61 9.72 -18.39
N HIS A 68 -7.71 8.39 -18.28
CA HIS A 68 -7.66 7.72 -16.99
C HIS A 68 -6.27 7.80 -16.36
N LEU A 69 -5.20 7.75 -17.16
CA LEU A 69 -3.84 7.94 -16.68
C LEU A 69 -3.66 9.34 -16.07
N PHE A 70 -4.17 10.38 -16.74
CA PHE A 70 -4.15 11.74 -16.18
C PHE A 70 -4.93 11.84 -14.86
N ALA A 71 -6.14 11.30 -14.81
CA ALA A 71 -6.96 11.33 -13.60
C ALA A 71 -6.27 10.64 -12.42
N ILE A 72 -5.68 9.46 -12.64
CA ILE A 72 -4.92 8.73 -11.62
C ILE A 72 -3.71 9.54 -11.15
N SER A 73 -2.94 10.12 -12.09
CA SER A 73 -1.74 10.89 -11.73
C SER A 73 -2.06 12.15 -10.92
N GLU A 74 -3.14 12.84 -11.25
CA GLU A 74 -3.58 14.05 -10.53
C GLU A 74 -4.00 13.73 -9.10
N GLU A 75 -4.80 12.67 -8.90
CA GLU A 75 -5.23 12.27 -7.56
C GLU A 75 -4.05 11.73 -6.72
N MET A 76 -3.12 10.98 -7.32
CA MET A 76 -1.89 10.59 -6.62
C MET A 76 -1.05 11.79 -6.19
N THR A 77 -0.95 12.81 -7.04
CA THR A 77 -0.22 14.05 -6.72
C THR A 77 -0.89 14.81 -5.58
N ARG A 78 -2.23 14.89 -5.61
CA ARG A 78 -3.02 15.53 -4.54
C ARG A 78 -2.81 14.85 -3.19
N GLU A 79 -2.88 13.52 -3.14
CA GLU A 79 -2.70 12.80 -1.87
C GLU A 79 -1.25 12.85 -1.37
N ALA A 80 -0.26 12.80 -2.27
CA ALA A 80 1.14 13.02 -1.91
C ALA A 80 1.34 14.40 -1.27
N GLU A 81 0.73 15.44 -1.84
CA GLU A 81 0.81 16.80 -1.30
C GLU A 81 0.09 16.91 0.05
N ARG A 82 -1.07 16.26 0.22
CA ARG A 82 -1.78 16.19 1.50
C ARG A 82 -0.93 15.56 2.60
N ILE A 83 -0.28 14.43 2.31
CA ILE A 83 0.64 13.75 3.23
C ILE A 83 1.83 14.67 3.57
N ARG A 84 2.39 15.34 2.57
CA ARG A 84 3.52 16.26 2.76
C ARG A 84 3.16 17.43 3.67
N MET A 85 1.98 18.04 3.49
CA MET A 85 1.52 19.15 4.34
C MET A 85 1.37 18.72 5.80
N GLU A 86 0.80 17.53 6.05
CA GLU A 86 0.69 16.99 7.40
C GLU A 86 2.07 16.76 8.02
N ALA A 87 3.01 16.19 7.27
CA ALA A 87 4.38 15.97 7.73
C ALA A 87 5.09 17.29 8.09
N VAL A 88 4.89 18.36 7.30
CA VAL A 88 5.38 19.71 7.62
C VAL A 88 4.78 20.22 8.92
N SER A 89 3.45 20.11 9.09
CA SER A 89 2.78 20.54 10.31
C SER A 89 3.28 19.80 11.56
N MET A 90 3.59 18.50 11.43
CA MET A 90 4.17 17.70 12.51
C MET A 90 5.59 18.17 12.87
N SER A 91 6.43 18.41 11.85
CA SER A 91 7.80 18.92 12.03
C SER A 91 7.81 20.28 12.73
N ASP A 92 6.96 21.21 12.29
CA ASP A 92 6.87 22.55 12.88
C ASP A 92 6.43 22.48 14.36
N SER A 93 5.56 21.52 14.69
CA SER A 93 5.12 21.28 16.08
C SER A 93 6.25 20.72 16.94
N GLU A 94 7.06 19.81 16.42
CA GLU A 94 8.23 19.27 17.12
C GLU A 94 9.28 20.35 17.37
N GLU A 95 9.55 21.22 16.39
CA GLU A 95 10.49 22.34 16.52
C GLU A 95 10.01 23.35 17.58
N ALA A 96 8.73 23.74 17.52
CA ALA A 96 8.14 24.65 18.51
C ALA A 96 8.16 24.08 19.94
N VAL A 97 7.98 22.77 20.08
CA VAL A 97 8.10 22.07 21.37
C VAL A 97 9.56 22.05 21.84
N ALA A 98 10.51 21.73 20.96
CA ALA A 98 11.94 21.70 21.28
C ALA A 98 12.46 23.08 21.75
N ASP A 99 12.00 24.16 21.11
CA ASP A 99 12.32 25.53 21.50
C ASP A 99 11.74 25.92 22.87
N LEU A 100 10.58 25.37 23.25
CA LEU A 100 9.93 25.66 24.53
C LEU A 100 10.68 25.06 25.74
N PHE A 101 11.41 23.96 25.52
CA PHE A 101 12.13 23.22 26.57
C PHE A 101 13.64 23.50 26.62
N ASN A 102 14.16 24.33 25.71
CA ASN A 102 15.55 24.81 25.75
C ASN A 102 15.66 26.06 26.66
N VAL A 103 15.93 25.82 27.95
CA VAL A 103 16.46 26.82 28.93
C VAL A 103 17.87 26.42 29.33
#